data_AF-A0A8T1KWV9-F1
#
_entry.id   AF-A0A8T1KWV9-F1
#
_cell.length_a   1.000
_cell.length_b   1.000
_cell.length_c   1.000
_cell.angle_alpha   90.00
_cell.angle_beta   90.00
_cell.angle_gamma   90.00
#
_symmetry.space_group_name_H-M   'P 1'
#
loop_
_entity.id
_entity.type
_entity.pdbx_description
1 polymer ?
#
loop_
_entity_poly.entity_id
_entity_poly.type
_entity_poly.pdbx_seq_one_letter_code
_entity_poly.pdbx_strand_id
1 'polypeptide(L)'
;MVQHDTQGEVVFLHRNAKKLTGEVLYRPVNYHIEARKRIRSRLIKQGIHKIPTEEEVVAELKIMKKRLPPTLEPAEPDGIADQAIWTHMLSFRKDAPRSEYKVKSFSAPPYFPEKQRCYGEREFARSKYFDMQRFADLSFSGLETHVRRFAMEAAQIRHG
;
A
#
# COMPACT_ATOMS: atom_id res chain seq x y z
N MET A 1 -11.69 -6.80 1.21
CA MET A 1 -12.53 -7.98 0.87
C MET A 1 -13.49 -8.23 2.01
N VAL A 2 -14.79 -8.25 1.77
CA VAL A 2 -15.77 -8.59 2.81
C VAL A 2 -15.85 -10.11 2.91
N GLN A 3 -15.47 -10.67 4.05
CA GLN A 3 -15.69 -12.06 4.43
C GLN A 3 -17.05 -12.13 5.11
N HIS A 4 -17.82 -13.13 4.73
CA HIS A 4 -19.05 -13.46 5.44
C HIS A 4 -18.82 -14.67 6.34
N ASP A 5 -19.60 -14.80 7.41
CA ASP A 5 -19.71 -16.07 8.11
C ASP A 5 -20.55 -17.08 7.33
N THR A 6 -20.74 -18.22 7.96
CA THR A 6 -21.51 -19.35 7.45
C THR A 6 -23.02 -19.10 7.36
N GLN A 7 -23.53 -17.97 7.86
CA GLN A 7 -24.91 -17.53 7.67
C GLN A 7 -25.03 -16.51 6.52
N GLY A 8 -23.90 -16.05 5.99
CA GLY A 8 -23.84 -15.02 4.97
C GLY A 8 -23.81 -13.61 5.56
N GLU A 9 -23.64 -13.47 6.87
CA GLU A 9 -23.51 -12.18 7.53
C GLU A 9 -22.08 -11.66 7.37
N VAL A 10 -21.91 -10.35 7.23
CA VAL A 10 -20.58 -9.73 7.08
C VAL A 10 -19.79 -9.89 8.39
N VAL A 11 -18.70 -10.66 8.34
CA VAL A 11 -17.91 -10.99 9.53
C VAL A 11 -16.52 -10.37 9.52
N PHE A 12 -15.97 -10.00 8.36
CA PHE A 12 -14.70 -9.27 8.36
C PHE A 12 -14.39 -8.55 7.04
N LEU A 13 -14.02 -7.28 7.08
CA LEU A 13 -13.27 -6.67 5.99
C LEU A 13 -11.81 -7.15 6.10
N HIS A 14 -11.36 -7.99 5.17
CA HIS A 14 -9.98 -8.46 5.04
C HIS A 14 -9.01 -7.38 5.49
N ARG A 15 -8.14 -7.80 6.43
CA ARG A 15 -7.04 -7.01 6.93
C ARG A 15 -6.08 -6.75 5.77
N ASN A 16 -6.34 -5.69 5.03
CA ASN A 16 -5.32 -5.06 4.23
C ASN A 16 -4.25 -4.63 5.23
N ALA A 17 -3.05 -5.21 5.19
CA ALA A 17 -2.00 -4.77 6.11
C ALA A 17 -1.64 -3.29 5.89
N LYS A 18 -2.04 -2.76 4.73
CA LYS A 18 -2.09 -1.34 4.44
C LYS A 18 -3.33 -0.71 5.09
N LYS A 19 -3.07 0.03 6.16
CA LYS A 19 -4.05 0.89 6.82
C LYS A 19 -4.29 2.12 5.96
N LEU A 20 -5.52 2.61 5.98
CA LEU A 20 -5.83 3.95 5.46
C LEU A 20 -5.30 4.98 6.46
N THR A 21 -4.37 5.81 6.03
CA THR A 21 -3.79 6.86 6.89
C THR A 21 -4.31 8.25 6.54
N GLY A 22 -4.87 8.41 5.34
CA GLY A 22 -5.19 9.71 4.76
C GLY A 22 -3.97 10.52 4.34
N GLU A 23 -2.77 9.94 4.41
CA GLU A 23 -1.50 10.67 4.26
C GLU A 23 -0.61 10.03 3.21
N VAL A 24 0.08 10.88 2.45
CA VAL A 24 1.07 10.40 1.48
C VAL A 24 2.22 9.76 2.24
N LEU A 25 2.38 8.46 2.06
CA LEU A 25 3.51 7.73 2.63
C LEU A 25 4.76 8.01 1.80
N TYR A 26 5.82 8.44 2.46
CA TYR A 26 7.11 8.69 1.82
C TYR A 26 8.10 7.57 2.13
N ARG A 27 9.00 7.27 1.18
CA ARG A 27 10.09 6.32 1.43
C ARG A 27 11.02 6.89 2.50
N PRO A 28 11.47 6.08 3.46
CA PRO A 28 12.51 6.51 4.38
C PRO A 28 13.80 6.75 3.59
N VAL A 29 14.32 7.99 3.65
CA VAL A 29 15.57 8.38 2.99
C VAL A 29 16.64 8.63 4.05
N ASN A 30 17.75 7.91 3.96
CA ASN A 30 18.96 8.27 4.70
C ASN A 30 19.65 9.43 3.96
N TYR A 31 19.26 10.66 4.30
CA TYR A 31 19.70 11.87 3.61
C TYR A 31 21.23 12.03 3.58
N HIS A 32 21.96 11.64 4.64
CA HIS A 32 23.43 11.74 4.67
C HIS A 32 24.09 10.80 3.66
N ILE A 33 23.62 9.54 3.60
CA ILE A 33 24.16 8.56 2.64
C ILE A 33 23.86 9.02 1.21
N GLU A 34 22.63 9.47 0.95
CA GLU A 34 22.21 9.88 -0.39
C GLU A 34 22.93 11.16 -0.85
N ALA A 35 23.16 12.14 0.05
CA ALA A 35 23.97 13.31 -0.23
C ALA A 35 25.41 12.94 -0.64
N ARG A 36 26.07 12.06 0.14
CA ARG A 36 27.42 11.56 -0.20
C ARG A 36 27.44 10.82 -1.55
N LYS A 37 26.41 10.01 -1.83
CA LYS A 37 26.30 9.28 -3.10
C LYS A 37 26.15 10.24 -4.29
N ARG A 38 25.35 11.29 -4.14
CA ARG A 38 25.10 12.30 -5.17
C ARG A 38 26.34 13.15 -5.47
N ILE A 39 27.07 13.58 -4.45
CA ILE A 39 28.34 14.31 -4.61
C ILE A 39 29.37 13.41 -5.30
N ARG A 40 29.58 12.19 -4.80
CA ARG A 40 30.53 11.23 -5.42
C ARG A 40 30.18 10.94 -6.88
N SER A 41 28.91 10.73 -7.19
CA SER A 41 28.46 10.49 -8.57
C SER A 41 28.78 11.68 -9.49
N ARG A 42 28.69 12.92 -8.98
CA ARG A 42 29.04 14.14 -9.72
C ARG A 42 30.55 14.24 -9.95
N LEU A 43 31.35 13.95 -8.92
CA LEU A 43 32.81 13.97 -9.01
C LEU A 43 33.36 12.88 -9.94
N ILE A 44 32.82 11.66 -9.87
CA ILE A 44 33.21 10.55 -10.75
C ILE A 44 32.92 10.89 -12.20
N LYS A 45 31.78 11.52 -12.50
CA LYS A 45 31.46 12.01 -13.85
C LYS A 45 32.45 13.05 -14.38
N GLN A 46 33.17 13.72 -13.49
CA GLN A 46 34.24 14.68 -13.79
C GLN A 46 35.64 14.02 -13.74
N GLY A 47 35.73 12.71 -13.54
CA GLY A 47 37.01 11.99 -13.38
C GLY A 47 37.65 12.12 -12.00
N ILE A 48 37.00 12.80 -11.06
CA ILE A 48 37.55 13.10 -9.73
C ILE A 48 37.16 11.99 -8.74
N HIS A 49 38.16 11.36 -8.14
CA HIS A 49 37.98 10.31 -7.13
C HIS A 49 38.32 10.86 -5.74
N LYS A 50 37.38 11.61 -5.14
CA LYS A 50 37.52 12.24 -3.81
C LYS A 50 36.39 11.80 -2.89
N ILE A 51 36.70 11.64 -1.60
CA ILE A 51 35.70 11.47 -0.54
C ILE A 51 35.15 12.87 -0.17
N PRO A 52 33.82 13.09 -0.23
CA PRO A 52 33.23 14.38 0.13
C PRO A 52 33.52 14.76 1.59
N THR A 53 33.80 16.03 1.85
CA THR A 53 33.96 16.55 3.21
C THR A 53 32.60 16.72 3.89
N GLU A 54 32.57 16.84 5.22
CA GLU A 54 31.31 17.03 5.95
C GLU A 54 30.61 18.35 5.57
N GLU A 55 31.36 19.40 5.27
CA GLU A 55 30.80 20.68 4.83
C GLU A 55 30.09 20.55 3.48
N GLU A 56 30.70 19.83 2.53
CA GLU A 56 30.11 19.53 1.22
C GLU A 56 28.82 18.70 1.38
N VAL A 57 28.82 17.74 2.32
CA VAL A 57 27.64 16.91 2.64
C VAL A 57 26.53 17.76 3.26
N VAL A 58 26.84 18.64 4.23
CA VAL A 58 25.87 19.54 4.88
C VAL A 58 25.26 20.52 3.88
N ALA A 59 26.05 21.04 2.95
CA ALA A 59 25.55 21.91 1.88
C ALA A 59 24.56 21.17 0.97
N GLU A 60 24.89 19.94 0.54
CA GLU A 60 24.00 19.11 -0.29
C GLU A 60 22.74 18.71 0.47
N LEU A 61 22.83 18.41 1.78
CA LEU A 61 21.68 18.11 2.64
C LEU A 61 20.66 19.27 2.67
N LYS A 62 21.13 20.52 2.78
CA LYS A 62 20.26 21.70 2.72
C LYS A 62 19.51 21.80 1.40
N ILE A 63 20.13 21.40 0.29
CA ILE A 63 19.50 21.37 -1.03
C ILE A 63 18.47 20.23 -1.10
N MET A 64 18.83 19.05 -0.62
CA MET A 64 17.98 17.86 -0.69
C MET A 64 16.72 17.98 0.16
N LYS A 65 16.82 18.53 1.38
CA LYS A 65 15.67 18.72 2.27
C LYS A 65 14.64 19.74 1.78
N LYS A 66 14.96 20.55 0.75
CA LYS A 66 13.98 21.42 0.10
C LYS A 66 13.00 20.66 -0.81
N ARG A 67 13.35 19.44 -1.23
CA ARG A 67 12.50 18.60 -2.06
C ARG A 67 11.78 17.60 -1.19
N LEU A 68 10.52 17.32 -1.52
CA LEU A 68 9.79 16.22 -0.88
C LEU A 68 10.50 14.90 -1.19
N PRO A 69 10.60 13.98 -0.21
CA PRO A 69 11.11 12.64 -0.46
C PRO A 69 10.23 11.92 -1.50
N PRO A 70 10.78 10.89 -2.18
CA PRO A 70 9.97 10.07 -3.07
C PRO A 70 8.87 9.37 -2.29
N THR A 71 7.67 9.30 -2.87
CA THR A 71 6.56 8.59 -2.27
C THR A 71 6.86 7.08 -2.22
N LEU A 72 6.37 6.42 -1.16
CA LEU A 72 6.45 4.97 -1.01
C LEU A 72 5.65 4.29 -2.12
N GLU A 73 4.52 4.89 -2.47
CA GLU A 73 3.53 4.36 -3.39
C GLU A 73 3.22 5.39 -4.49
N PRO A 74 2.87 4.95 -5.71
CA PRO A 74 2.44 5.85 -6.78
C PRO A 74 1.16 6.58 -6.39
N ALA A 75 1.02 7.81 -6.86
CA ALA A 75 -0.16 8.63 -6.66
C ALA A 75 -1.34 8.07 -7.46
N GLU A 76 -2.53 8.14 -6.85
CA GLU A 76 -3.78 7.79 -7.52
C GLU A 76 -4.31 8.94 -8.37
N PRO A 77 -5.01 8.67 -9.50
CA PRO A 77 -5.58 9.72 -10.35
C PRO A 77 -6.61 10.60 -9.65
N ASP A 78 -7.24 10.10 -8.58
CA ASP A 78 -8.22 10.83 -7.78
C ASP A 78 -7.59 11.80 -6.75
N GLY A 79 -6.26 11.81 -6.65
CA GLY A 79 -5.52 12.69 -5.76
C GLY A 79 -5.59 12.30 -4.28
N ILE A 80 -6.22 11.18 -3.94
CA ILE A 80 -6.28 10.70 -2.56
C ILE A 80 -5.00 9.90 -2.24
N ALA A 81 -4.43 10.17 -1.06
CA ALA A 81 -3.13 9.64 -0.68
C ALA A 81 -3.07 8.10 -0.55
N ASP A 82 -4.08 7.50 0.08
CA ASP A 82 -4.19 6.05 0.16
C ASP A 82 -4.58 5.47 -1.20
N GLN A 83 -3.99 4.35 -1.62
CA GLN A 83 -4.35 3.71 -2.90
C GLN A 83 -5.73 3.04 -2.88
N ALA A 84 -6.34 2.95 -4.07
CA ALA A 84 -7.52 2.10 -4.31
C ALA A 84 -7.08 0.67 -4.60
N ILE A 85 -7.59 -0.30 -3.83
CA ILE A 85 -7.14 -1.69 -3.91
C ILE A 85 -8.30 -2.70 -3.96
N TRP A 86 -9.55 -2.30 -3.75
CA TRP A 86 -10.69 -3.21 -3.77
C TRP A 86 -11.16 -3.46 -5.20
N THR A 87 -10.69 -4.58 -5.78
CA THR A 87 -11.06 -4.98 -7.14
C THR A 87 -12.16 -6.03 -7.17
N HIS A 88 -12.15 -6.97 -6.22
CA HIS A 88 -13.08 -8.09 -6.17
C HIS A 88 -13.51 -8.40 -4.73
N MET A 89 -14.71 -8.94 -4.61
CA MET A 89 -15.27 -9.50 -3.40
C MET A 89 -15.29 -11.02 -3.52
N LEU A 90 -14.72 -11.69 -2.53
CA LEU A 90 -14.68 -13.14 -2.44
C LEU A 90 -15.66 -13.58 -1.37
N SER A 91 -16.68 -14.35 -1.75
CA SER A 91 -17.76 -14.81 -0.87
C SER A 91 -17.68 -16.32 -0.71
N PHE A 92 -17.86 -16.81 0.51
CA PHE A 92 -18.01 -18.25 0.74
C PHE A 92 -19.43 -18.68 0.36
N ARG A 93 -19.54 -19.78 -0.37
CA ARG A 93 -20.81 -20.32 -0.84
C ARG A 93 -21.65 -20.84 0.32
N LYS A 94 -22.95 -20.52 0.31
CA LYS A 94 -23.87 -20.92 1.38
C LYS A 94 -24.09 -22.45 1.43
N ASP A 95 -23.99 -23.12 0.29
CA ASP A 95 -24.12 -24.57 0.15
C ASP A 95 -22.82 -25.34 0.40
N ALA A 96 -21.69 -24.64 0.57
CA ALA A 96 -20.40 -25.28 0.81
C ALA A 96 -20.28 -25.81 2.26
N PRO A 97 -19.65 -26.98 2.46
CA PRO A 97 -19.40 -27.50 3.81
C PRO A 97 -18.56 -26.54 4.63
N ARG A 98 -19.00 -26.22 5.85
CA ARG A 98 -18.30 -25.27 6.74
C ARG A 98 -16.86 -25.68 7.05
N SER A 99 -16.54 -26.98 7.03
CA SER A 99 -15.19 -27.50 7.19
C SER A 99 -14.20 -27.03 6.12
N GLU A 100 -14.71 -26.53 4.99
CA GLU A 100 -13.91 -26.01 3.89
C GLU A 100 -13.71 -24.49 3.94
N TYR A 101 -14.31 -23.81 4.91
CA TYR A 101 -14.01 -22.42 5.21
C TYR A 101 -12.64 -22.30 5.90
N LYS A 102 -11.57 -22.43 5.12
CA LYS A 102 -10.19 -22.38 5.59
C LYS A 102 -9.54 -21.05 5.18
N VAL A 103 -9.30 -20.17 6.15
CA VAL A 103 -8.55 -18.93 5.92
C VAL A 103 -7.06 -19.23 5.90
N LYS A 104 -6.45 -19.19 4.71
CA LYS A 104 -5.01 -19.40 4.53
C LYS A 104 -4.28 -18.06 4.63
N SER A 105 -3.02 -18.11 5.07
CA SER A 105 -2.11 -16.97 4.96
C SER A 105 -1.13 -17.19 3.81
N PHE A 106 -0.83 -16.14 3.04
CA PHE A 106 0.10 -16.22 1.93
C PHE A 106 0.90 -14.93 1.77
N SER A 107 2.02 -15.00 1.07
CA SER A 107 2.77 -13.82 0.59
C SER A 107 2.51 -13.65 -0.91
N ALA A 108 2.47 -12.41 -1.37
CA ALA A 108 2.15 -12.08 -2.77
C ALA A 108 3.12 -11.05 -3.41
N PRO A 109 4.44 -11.28 -3.37
CA PRO A 109 5.39 -10.49 -4.17
C PRO A 109 5.16 -10.75 -5.67
N PRO A 110 5.38 -9.76 -6.56
CA PRO A 110 5.86 -8.40 -6.27
C PRO A 110 4.75 -7.41 -5.90
N TYR A 111 3.48 -7.82 -5.92
CA TYR A 111 2.32 -6.94 -5.69
C TYR A 111 2.25 -6.39 -4.26
N PHE A 112 2.73 -7.17 -3.28
CA PHE A 112 2.90 -6.75 -1.90
C PHE A 112 4.32 -7.06 -1.41
N PRO A 113 4.87 -6.26 -0.47
CA PRO A 113 6.16 -6.57 0.16
C PRO A 113 6.18 -7.98 0.75
N GLU A 114 7.31 -8.70 0.67
CA GLU A 114 7.41 -10.10 1.13
C GLU A 114 6.97 -10.31 2.59
N LYS A 115 7.21 -9.31 3.44
CA LYS A 115 6.84 -9.31 4.87
C LYS A 115 5.33 -9.13 5.10
N GLN A 116 4.60 -8.66 4.10
CA GLN A 116 3.16 -8.50 4.17
C GLN A 116 2.48 -9.85 3.92
N ARG A 117 1.67 -10.28 4.89
CA ARG A 117 0.83 -11.47 4.77
C ARG A 117 -0.56 -11.07 4.33
N CYS A 118 -1.06 -11.76 3.32
CA CYS A 118 -2.44 -11.72 2.89
C CYS A 118 -3.18 -12.93 3.48
N TYR A 119 -4.47 -12.77 3.73
CA TYR A 119 -5.34 -13.80 4.31
C TYR A 119 -6.55 -14.02 3.41
N GLY A 120 -6.91 -15.28 3.16
CA GLY A 120 -8.06 -15.66 2.32
C GLY A 120 -7.76 -16.88 1.45
N GLU A 121 -8.56 -17.09 0.40
CA GLU A 121 -8.31 -18.10 -0.62
C GLU A 121 -7.63 -17.43 -1.84
N ARG A 122 -6.43 -17.91 -2.18
CA ARG A 122 -5.62 -17.35 -3.27
C ARG A 122 -5.98 -18.00 -4.60
N GLU A 123 -6.24 -19.30 -4.60
CA GLU A 123 -6.57 -20.06 -5.82
C GLU A 123 -8.08 -20.11 -6.04
N PHE A 124 -8.73 -18.95 -5.93
CA PHE A 124 -10.19 -18.83 -6.01
C PHE A 124 -10.75 -19.36 -7.33
N ALA A 125 -10.03 -19.20 -8.45
CA ALA A 125 -10.47 -19.69 -9.77
C ALA A 125 -10.61 -21.23 -9.81
N ARG A 126 -9.94 -21.93 -8.89
CA ARG A 126 -10.02 -23.39 -8.73
C ARG A 126 -10.86 -23.79 -7.51
N SER A 127 -11.30 -22.82 -6.73
CA SER A 127 -12.04 -23.06 -5.51
C SER A 127 -13.48 -23.43 -5.83
N LYS A 128 -13.93 -24.55 -5.28
CA LYS A 128 -15.32 -25.02 -5.43
C LYS A 128 -16.27 -24.34 -4.44
N TYR A 129 -15.72 -23.63 -3.45
CA TYR A 129 -16.45 -23.17 -2.27
C TYR A 129 -16.54 -21.65 -2.16
N PHE A 130 -15.90 -20.93 -3.07
CA PHE A 130 -15.92 -19.47 -3.05
C PHE A 130 -16.35 -18.92 -4.40
N ASP A 131 -17.21 -17.91 -4.35
CA ASP A 131 -17.60 -17.11 -5.50
C ASP A 131 -16.82 -15.80 -5.51
N MET A 132 -16.52 -15.31 -6.72
CA MET A 132 -15.87 -14.03 -6.92
C MET A 132 -16.75 -13.10 -7.73
N GLN A 133 -16.95 -11.89 -7.20
CA GLN A 133 -17.65 -10.83 -7.90
C GLN A 133 -16.74 -9.60 -8.00
N ARG A 134 -16.75 -8.89 -9.13
CA ARG A 134 -16.02 -7.63 -9.24
C ARG A 134 -16.67 -6.61 -8.32
N PHE A 135 -15.85 -5.87 -7.58
CA PHE A 135 -16.35 -4.86 -6.65
C PHE A 135 -17.13 -3.75 -7.37
N ALA A 136 -16.72 -3.45 -8.62
CA ALA A 136 -17.40 -2.51 -9.50
C ALA A 136 -18.86 -2.87 -9.82
N ASP A 137 -19.23 -4.16 -9.77
CA ASP A 137 -20.57 -4.64 -10.10
C ASP A 137 -21.52 -4.64 -8.88
N LEU A 138 -21.03 -4.24 -7.70
CA LEU A 138 -21.81 -4.19 -6.46
C LEU A 138 -22.53 -2.84 -6.32
N SER A 139 -23.69 -2.83 -5.66
CA SER A 139 -24.46 -1.61 -5.37
C SER A 139 -23.71 -0.60 -4.48
N PHE A 140 -22.66 -1.04 -3.79
CA PHE A 140 -21.80 -0.24 -2.92
C PHE A 140 -20.37 -0.13 -3.47
N SER A 141 -20.18 -0.21 -4.79
CA SER A 141 -18.87 -0.12 -5.44
C SER A 141 -18.06 1.15 -5.09
N GLY A 142 -18.73 2.26 -4.76
CA GLY A 142 -18.10 3.51 -4.31
C GLY A 142 -17.61 3.54 -2.85
N LEU A 143 -17.81 2.46 -2.09
CA LEU A 143 -17.49 2.43 -0.65
C LEU A 143 -16.02 2.70 -0.36
N GLU A 144 -15.10 2.11 -1.13
CA GLU A 144 -13.66 2.31 -0.92
C GLU A 144 -13.27 3.78 -1.05
N THR A 145 -13.75 4.45 -2.11
CA THR A 145 -13.53 5.87 -2.34
C THR A 145 -14.01 6.72 -1.18
N HIS A 146 -15.20 6.42 -0.63
CA HIS A 146 -15.73 7.14 0.52
C HIS A 146 -14.86 6.97 1.76
N VAL A 147 -14.45 5.74 2.10
CA VAL A 147 -13.61 5.51 3.29
C VAL A 147 -12.23 6.15 3.12
N ARG A 148 -11.62 6.05 1.93
CA ARG A 148 -10.35 6.72 1.62
C ARG A 148 -10.45 8.25 1.76
N ARG A 149 -11.53 8.85 1.25
CA ARG A 149 -11.79 10.28 1.40
C ARG A 149 -11.92 10.68 2.87
N PHE A 150 -12.70 9.94 3.66
CA PHE A 150 -12.85 10.22 5.10
C PHE A 150 -11.52 10.11 5.86
N ALA A 151 -10.66 9.15 5.51
CA ALA A 151 -9.32 9.05 6.10
C ALA A 151 -8.47 10.30 5.79
N MET A 152 -8.49 10.77 4.54
CA MET A 152 -7.80 11.99 4.11
C MET A 152 -8.33 13.23 4.84
N GLU A 153 -9.65 13.41 4.91
CA GLU A 153 -10.29 14.52 5.64
C GLU A 153 -9.89 14.50 7.12
N ALA A 154 -9.92 13.33 7.76
CA ALA A 154 -9.49 13.17 9.15
C ALA A 154 -8.02 13.53 9.36
N ALA A 155 -7.14 13.16 8.42
CA ALA A 155 -5.72 13.53 8.47
C ALA A 155 -5.54 15.05 8.33
N GLN A 156 -6.30 15.71 7.45
CA GLN A 156 -6.26 17.16 7.29
C GLN A 156 -6.70 17.89 8.56
N ILE A 157 -7.77 17.43 9.22
CA ILE A 157 -8.24 17.99 10.50
C ILE A 157 -7.19 17.86 11.59
N ARG A 158 -6.42 16.78 11.61
CA ARG A 158 -5.35 16.57 12.61
C ARG A 158 -4.19 17.56 12.45
N HIS A 159 -3.95 18.06 11.24
CA HIS A 159 -2.84 18.96 10.92
C HIS A 159 -3.22 20.44 10.88
N GLY A 160 -4.52 20.76 10.88
CA GLY A 160 -5.06 22.12 10.92
C GLY A 160 -5.31 22.58 12.35
#